data_AF-A0A9D7WFX4-F1
#
_entry.id   AF-A0A9D7WFX4-F1
#
_cell.length_a   1.000
_cell.length_b   1.000
_cell.length_c   1.000
_cell.angle_alpha   90.00
_cell.angle_beta   90.00
_cell.angle_gamma   90.00
#
_symmetry.space_group_name_H-M   'P 1'
#
loop_
_entity.id
_entity.type
_entity.pdbx_description
1 polymer ?
#
loop_
_entity_poly.entity_id
_entity_poly.type
_entity_poly.pdbx_seq_one_letter_code
_entity_poly.pdbx_strand_id
1 'polypeptide(L)' 'MVIVCIGVCKMNMEQTHCIGCKRSLLEIEQWREYTDEKRNEIKMKLERRKINAW' A
#
# COMPACT_ATOMS: atom_id res chain seq x y z
N MET A 1 -1.95 -7.96 -13.25
CA MET A 1 -0.68 -7.24 -13.03
C MET A 1 -0.50 -6.97 -11.54
N VAL A 2 0.56 -7.56 -10.99
CA VAL A 2 0.87 -7.69 -9.55
C VAL A 2 1.60 -6.43 -9.10
N ILE A 3 1.06 -5.69 -8.12
CA ILE A 3 1.89 -4.76 -7.34
C ILE A 3 2.59 -5.62 -6.30
N VAL A 4 3.88 -5.87 -6.54
CA VAL A 4 4.71 -6.64 -5.64
C VAL A 4 5.08 -5.71 -4.49
N CYS A 5 4.79 -6.14 -3.26
CA CYS A 5 5.51 -5.60 -2.12
C CYS A 5 7.01 -5.77 -2.43
N ILE A 6 7.79 -4.68 -2.44
CA ILE A 6 9.21 -4.74 -2.80
C ILE A 6 10.09 -5.40 -1.72
N GLY A 7 9.50 -6.07 -0.72
CA GLY A 7 10.19 -6.71 0.39
C GLY A 7 10.72 -5.74 1.46
N VAL A 8 10.72 -4.43 1.19
CA VAL A 8 11.12 -3.38 2.14
C VAL A 8 9.89 -2.82 2.83
N CYS A 9 9.46 -3.45 3.93
CA CYS A 9 8.40 -2.92 4.78
C CYS A 9 8.99 -1.90 5.75
N LYS A 10 8.91 -0.62 5.38
CA LYS A 10 9.24 0.50 6.27
C LYS A 10 8.06 1.45 6.30
N MET A 11 7.63 1.82 7.50
CA MET A 11 6.52 2.73 7.69
C MET A 11 7.00 4.18 7.61
N ASN A 12 6.10 5.09 7.22
CA ASN A 12 6.31 6.52 7.37
C ASN A 12 6.36 6.90 8.86
N MET A 13 6.76 8.14 9.16
CA MET A 13 6.86 8.66 10.55
C MET A 13 5.55 8.48 11.33
N GLU A 14 4.41 8.69 10.69
CA GLU A 14 3.08 8.57 11.29
C GLU A 14 2.61 7.12 11.44
N GLN A 15 3.38 6.13 10.97
CA GLN A 15 3.02 4.71 10.95
C GLN A 15 1.71 4.38 10.23
N THR A 16 1.24 5.25 9.34
CA THR A 16 -0.01 5.08 8.60
C THR A 16 0.18 4.33 7.30
N HIS A 17 1.32 4.50 6.63
CA HIS A 17 1.59 3.95 5.31
C HIS A 17 3.02 3.44 5.17
N CYS A 18 3.20 2.39 4.38
CA CYS A 18 4.52 1.91 3.99
C CYS A 18 5.16 2.88 2.98
N ILE A 19 6.38 3.36 3.23
CA ILE A 19 7.10 4.25 2.31
C ILE A 19 7.48 3.55 1.00
N GLY A 20 7.61 2.22 1.01
CA GLY A 20 7.95 1.42 -0.16
C GLY A 20 6.75 1.18 -1.08
N CYS A 21 5.72 0.49 -0.56
CA CYS A 21 4.55 0.11 -1.36
C CYS A 21 3.38 1.08 -1.27
N LYS A 22 3.49 2.16 -0.47
CA LYS A 22 2.46 3.20 -0.24
C LYS A 22 1.10 2.71 0.29
N ARG A 23 1.02 1.44 0.70
CA ARG A 23 -0.19 0.85 1.30
C ARG A 23 -0.31 1.24 2.77
N SER A 24 -1.55 1.33 3.26
CA SER A 24 -1.78 1.40 4.70
C SER A 24 -1.61 0.02 5.36
N LEU A 25 -1.48 -0.02 6.69
CA LEU A 25 -1.41 -1.27 7.45
C LEU A 25 -2.62 -2.17 7.20
N LEU A 26 -3.83 -1.60 7.22
CA LEU A 26 -5.07 -2.34 6.96
C LEU A 26 -5.08 -2.96 5.56
N GLU A 27 -4.61 -2.20 4.56
CA GLU A 27 -4.52 -2.71 3.19
C GLU A 27 -3.48 -3.82 3.02
N ILE A 28 -2.43 -3.83 3.85
CA ILE A 28 -1.41 -4.88 3.88
C ILE A 28 -1.99 -6.13 4.55
N GLU A 29 -2.63 -5.98 5.71
CA GLU A 29 -3.23 -7.05 6.49
C GLU A 29 -4.33 -7.78 5.70
N GLN A 30 -5.26 -7.02 5.12
CA GLN A 30 -6.42 -7.57 4.43
C GLN A 30 -6.17 -7.88 2.95
N TRP A 31 -4.95 -7.74 2.45
CA TRP A 31 -4.65 -7.82 1.02
C TRP A 31 -5.12 -9.12 0.36
N ARG A 32 -4.97 -10.24 1.09
CA ARG A 32 -5.37 -11.58 0.62
C ARG A 32 -6.89 -11.72 0.50
N GLU A 33 -7.64 -11.05 1.38
CA GLU A 33 -9.11 -11.09 1.44
C GLU A 33 -9.78 -10.15 0.44
N TYR A 34 -9.05 -9.17 -0.10
CA TYR A 34 -9.60 -8.23 -1.07
C TYR A 34 -9.91 -8.90 -2.42
N THR A 35 -11.07 -8.55 -2.97
CA THR A 35 -11.43 -8.92 -4.35
C THR A 35 -10.54 -8.20 -5.35
N ASP A 36 -10.52 -8.69 -6.59
CA ASP A 36 -9.69 -8.07 -7.61
C ASP A 36 -10.15 -6.64 -7.97
N GLU A 37 -11.45 -6.35 -7.85
CA GLU A 37 -11.98 -4.99 -7.98
C GLU A 37 -11.40 -4.08 -6.90
N LYS A 38 -11.43 -4.52 -5.63
CA LYS A 38 -10.89 -3.74 -4.51
C LYS A 38 -9.39 -3.54 -4.64
N ARG A 39 -8.67 -4.59 -5.05
CA ARG A 39 -7.25 -4.52 -5.34
C ARG A 39 -6.96 -3.50 -6.45
N ASN A 40 -7.75 -3.47 -7.51
CA ASN A 40 -7.60 -2.50 -8.60
C ASN A 40 -7.94 -1.06 -8.17
N GLU A 41 -8.95 -0.87 -7.33
CA GLU A 41 -9.26 0.42 -6.71
C GLU A 41 -8.07 0.95 -5.90
N ILE A 42 -7.48 0.10 -5.06
CA ILE A 42 -6.31 0.46 -4.27
C ILE A 42 -5.13 0.80 -5.18
N LYS A 43 -4.88 0.03 -6.26
CA LYS A 43 -3.83 0.34 -7.24
C LYS A 43 -3.97 1.75 -7.81
N MET A 44 -5.17 2.12 -8.25
CA MET A 44 -5.44 3.46 -8.78
C MET A 44 -5.20 4.56 -7.73
N LYS A 45 -5.45 4.27 -6.45
CA LYS A 45 -5.18 5.19 -5.34
C LYS A 45 -3.69 5.32 -5.05
N LEU A 46 -2.92 4.22 -5.07
CA LEU A 46 -1.48 4.22 -4.76
C LEU A 46 -0.68 5.16 -5.67
N GLU A 47 -1.00 5.23 -6.96
CA GLU A 47 -0.37 6.15 -7.92
C GLU A 47 -0.53 7.62 -7.51
N ARG A 48 -1.65 7.97 -6.84
CA ARG A 48 -1.95 9.34 -6.41
C ARG A 48 -1.50 9.66 -4.99
N ARG A 49 -1.03 8.66 -4.22
CA ARG A 49 -0.57 8.89 -2.84
C ARG A 49 0.81 9.56 -2.83
N LYS A 50 0.85 10.74 -2.22
CA LYS A 50 2.08 11.41 -1.79
C LYS A 50 2.34 10.99 -0.34
N ILE A 51 3.23 10.02 -0.14
CA ILE A 51 3.69 9.62 1.19
C ILE A 51 4.98 10.38 1.45
N ASN A 52 4.99 11.24 2.47
CA ASN A 52 6.23 11.84 2.96
C ASN A 52 6.97 10.77 3.77
N ALA A 53 8.23 10.51 3.39
CA ALA A 53 9.08 9.54 4.05
C ALA A 53 9.85 10.11 5.25
N TRP A 54 9.74 11.42 5.48
CA TRP A 54 10.51 12.22 6.44
C TRP A 54 9.59 13.24 7.12
#